data_AF-A0A265N8D2-F1
#
_entry.id   AF-A0A265N8D2-F1
#
_cell.length_a   1.000
_cell.length_b   1.000
_cell.length_c   1.000
_cell.angle_alpha   90.00
_cell.angle_beta   90.00
_cell.angle_gamma   90.00
#
_symmetry.space_group_name_H-M   'P 1'
#
loop_
_entity.id
_entity.type
_entity.pdbx_description
1 polymer ?
#
loop_
_entity_poly.entity_id
_entity_poly.type
_entity_poly.pdbx_seq_one_letter_code
_entity_poly.pdbx_strand_id
1 'polypeptide(L)'
;MNQRINKYNQPIGEELSGWQKRKFPSDMYYVGKYTIVTRLSRTHTKELYNAYKNSHPSNWTYLPEEPPHNYEAFEQTLLEKIESSTHIYYAVLNKETNKPLGIFSLMRIDQANGVIEVGNINFSDAIKRTRMSTEAHYLLAMYVFEELQYRRYEWKCDSLNAPSIRTAKRLGFKYEGTFRNAVIYKNRSRNTSWFSMLLEEWPLHKQASTQWLTEENFDDSGVQVQRLEAFKQ
;
A
#
# COMPACT_ATOMS: atom_id res chain seq x y z
N MET A 1 17.24 17.62 -7.97
CA MET A 1 18.43 16.88 -7.52
C MET A 1 19.63 17.76 -7.78
N ASN A 2 20.37 18.14 -6.74
CA ASN A 2 21.61 18.86 -6.92
C ASN A 2 22.63 17.90 -7.53
N GLN A 3 23.27 18.32 -8.63
CA GLN A 3 24.32 17.53 -9.27
C GLN A 3 25.67 17.97 -8.74
N ARG A 4 26.56 17.00 -8.52
CA ARG A 4 27.98 17.24 -8.19
C ARG A 4 28.85 16.70 -9.32
N ILE A 5 30.07 17.21 -9.46
CA ILE A 5 31.04 16.69 -10.43
C ILE A 5 32.07 15.83 -9.71
N ASN A 6 32.32 14.62 -10.22
CA ASN A 6 33.34 13.72 -9.66
C ASN A 6 34.76 14.07 -10.16
N LYS A 7 35.78 13.36 -9.65
CA LYS A 7 37.20 13.56 -10.05
C LYS A 7 37.51 13.29 -11.53
N TYR A 8 36.56 12.73 -12.28
CA TYR A 8 36.66 12.46 -13.72
C TYR A 8 35.83 13.43 -14.56
N ASN A 9 35.36 14.54 -13.97
CA ASN A 9 34.52 15.54 -14.63
C ASN A 9 33.14 15.02 -15.09
N GLN A 10 32.56 14.07 -14.36
CA GLN A 10 31.23 13.53 -14.66
C GLN A 10 30.20 13.98 -13.62
N PRO A 11 28.94 14.26 -14.01
CA PRO A 11 27.87 14.55 -13.07
C PRO A 11 27.49 13.28 -12.28
N ILE A 12 27.39 13.43 -10.97
CA ILE A 12 26.94 12.42 -10.01
C ILE A 12 25.89 13.03 -9.08
N GLY A 13 25.12 12.16 -8.41
CA GLY A 13 24.10 12.58 -7.45
C GLY A 13 24.67 13.19 -6.17
N GLU A 14 23.77 13.64 -5.31
CA GLU A 14 24.10 14.15 -3.98
C GLU A 14 24.78 13.08 -3.13
N GLU A 15 25.69 13.52 -2.24
CA GLU A 15 26.33 12.64 -1.28
C GLU A 15 25.39 12.39 -0.10
N LEU A 16 25.24 11.12 0.27
CA LEU A 16 24.48 10.70 1.44
C LEU A 16 25.44 10.28 2.56
N SER A 17 26.34 11.21 2.95
CA SER A 17 27.33 11.00 4.00
C SER A 17 26.61 10.70 5.33
N GLY A 18 26.65 9.44 5.76
CA GLY A 18 25.92 8.95 6.93
C GLY A 18 24.74 8.02 6.63
N TRP A 19 24.51 7.67 5.36
CA TRP A 19 23.51 6.67 5.01
C TRP A 19 23.80 5.32 5.69
N GLN A 20 22.77 4.76 6.31
CA GLN A 20 22.78 3.44 6.91
C GLN A 20 21.67 2.57 6.33
N LYS A 21 21.87 1.25 6.32
CA LYS A 21 20.83 0.30 5.96
C LYS A 21 19.60 0.49 6.88
N ARG A 22 18.40 0.45 6.31
CA ARG A 22 17.16 0.57 7.06
C ARG A 22 16.77 -0.73 7.76
N LYS A 23 15.89 -0.64 8.75
CA LYS A 23 15.35 -1.82 9.44
C LYS A 23 14.45 -2.62 8.49
N PHE A 24 14.38 -3.92 8.70
CA PHE A 24 13.39 -4.76 8.04
C PHE A 24 12.03 -4.51 8.72
N PRO A 25 10.90 -4.47 7.99
CA PRO A 25 9.59 -4.31 8.60
C PRO A 25 9.34 -5.37 9.69
N SER A 26 8.89 -4.90 10.84
CA SER A 26 8.53 -5.67 12.01
C SER A 26 7.01 -5.89 12.10
N ASP A 27 6.59 -6.51 13.19
CA ASP A 27 5.17 -6.54 13.56
C ASP A 27 4.67 -5.11 13.78
N MET A 28 3.62 -4.78 13.03
CA MET A 28 2.95 -3.49 13.03
C MET A 28 1.63 -3.67 13.77
N TYR A 29 1.30 -2.78 14.71
CA TYR A 29 -0.04 -2.64 15.30
C TYR A 29 -0.35 -1.16 15.46
N TYR A 30 -1.06 -0.58 14.51
CA TYR A 30 -1.42 0.83 14.49
C TYR A 30 -2.92 1.00 14.57
N VAL A 31 -3.36 1.80 15.53
CA VAL A 31 -4.76 2.16 15.71
C VAL A 31 -4.95 3.57 15.16
N GLY A 32 -5.62 3.67 14.01
CA GLY A 32 -6.06 4.94 13.45
C GLY A 32 -7.35 5.44 14.09
N LYS A 33 -7.97 6.43 13.46
CA LYS A 33 -9.29 6.94 13.82
C LYS A 33 -10.41 5.98 13.42
N TYR A 34 -10.31 5.34 12.25
CA TYR A 34 -11.33 4.49 11.64
C TYR A 34 -10.89 3.05 11.38
N THR A 35 -9.58 2.80 11.24
CA THR A 35 -9.03 1.48 10.93
C THR A 35 -7.90 1.08 11.89
N ILE A 36 -7.68 -0.22 12.02
CA ILE A 36 -6.51 -0.80 12.66
C ILE A 36 -5.72 -1.53 11.59
N VAL A 37 -4.40 -1.29 11.54
CA VAL A 37 -3.49 -2.06 10.69
C VAL A 37 -2.62 -2.92 11.59
N THR A 38 -2.71 -4.23 11.42
CA THR A 38 -1.97 -5.21 12.24
C THR A 38 -1.32 -6.29 11.40
N ARG A 39 -0.30 -6.98 11.92
CA ARG A 39 0.29 -8.16 11.26
C ARG A 39 -0.79 -9.17 10.88
N LEU A 40 -0.74 -9.70 9.66
CA LEU A 40 -1.66 -10.77 9.26
C LEU A 40 -1.38 -12.03 10.09
N SER A 41 -2.43 -12.71 10.54
CA SER A 41 -2.34 -13.86 11.44
C SER A 41 -3.51 -14.82 11.18
N ARG A 42 -3.40 -16.03 11.74
CA ARG A 42 -4.43 -17.06 11.60
C ARG A 42 -5.79 -16.63 12.14
N THR A 43 -5.84 -15.74 13.13
CA THR A 43 -7.11 -15.27 13.71
C THR A 43 -7.93 -14.41 12.75
N HIS A 44 -7.34 -13.91 11.67
CA HIS A 44 -8.04 -13.08 10.68
C HIS A 44 -8.72 -13.90 9.56
N THR A 45 -8.43 -15.20 9.43
CA THR A 45 -8.86 -16.02 8.27
C THR A 45 -10.37 -16.00 8.06
N LYS A 46 -11.14 -16.34 9.11
CA LYS A 46 -12.59 -16.50 9.03
C LYS A 46 -13.32 -15.21 8.62
N GLU A 47 -12.99 -14.10 9.26
CA GLU A 47 -13.66 -12.83 8.94
C GLU A 47 -13.17 -12.22 7.61
N LEU A 48 -11.90 -12.42 7.22
CA LEU A 48 -11.45 -12.03 5.88
C LEU A 48 -12.15 -12.84 4.80
N TYR A 49 -12.35 -14.14 5.00
CA TYR A 49 -13.11 -14.98 4.09
C TYR A 49 -14.54 -14.45 3.93
N ASN A 50 -15.22 -14.13 5.04
CA ASN A 50 -16.56 -13.54 5.01
C ASN A 50 -16.59 -12.20 4.23
N ALA A 51 -15.62 -11.32 4.46
CA ALA A 51 -15.52 -10.04 3.75
C ALA A 51 -15.31 -10.25 2.23
N TYR A 52 -14.46 -11.19 1.84
CA TYR A 52 -14.16 -11.48 0.44
C TYR A 52 -15.27 -12.24 -0.28
N LYS A 53 -15.96 -13.17 0.39
CA LYS A 53 -17.12 -13.90 -0.15
C LYS A 53 -18.25 -12.94 -0.55
N ASN A 54 -18.42 -11.85 0.20
CA ASN A 54 -19.41 -10.82 -0.07
C ASN A 54 -18.92 -9.75 -1.07
N SER A 55 -17.72 -9.91 -1.62
CA SER A 55 -17.12 -8.97 -2.57
C SER A 55 -17.22 -9.50 -4.01
N HIS A 56 -17.22 -8.59 -4.97
CA HIS A 56 -17.31 -8.94 -6.38
C HIS A 56 -16.05 -9.70 -6.87
N PRO A 57 -16.19 -10.80 -7.64
CA PRO A 57 -15.05 -11.60 -8.12
C PRO A 57 -14.02 -10.83 -8.96
N SER A 58 -14.41 -9.71 -9.59
CA SER A 58 -13.49 -8.85 -10.35
C SER A 58 -12.37 -8.23 -9.50
N ASN A 59 -12.48 -8.30 -8.17
CA ASN A 59 -11.43 -7.85 -7.27
C ASN A 59 -10.12 -8.66 -7.40
N TRP A 60 -10.21 -9.89 -7.93
CA TRP A 60 -9.06 -10.76 -8.20
C TRP A 60 -8.54 -10.66 -9.63
N THR A 61 -9.13 -9.82 -10.49
CA THR A 61 -8.74 -9.73 -11.92
C THR A 61 -7.25 -9.45 -12.11
N TYR A 62 -6.66 -8.60 -11.26
CA TYR A 62 -5.26 -8.17 -11.34
C TYR A 62 -4.38 -8.71 -10.21
N LEU A 63 -4.94 -9.57 -9.35
CA LEU A 63 -4.18 -10.29 -8.32
C LEU A 63 -3.65 -11.61 -8.89
N PRO A 64 -2.54 -12.15 -8.35
CA PRO A 64 -2.05 -13.46 -8.80
C PRO A 64 -3.02 -14.59 -8.44
N GLU A 65 -3.76 -14.47 -7.34
CA GLU A 65 -4.74 -15.47 -6.89
C GLU A 65 -6.08 -15.36 -7.63
N GLU A 66 -6.83 -16.46 -7.67
CA GLU A 66 -8.26 -16.46 -8.02
C GLU A 66 -9.14 -16.22 -6.80
N PRO A 67 -10.42 -15.81 -7.00
CA PRO A 67 -11.37 -15.72 -5.90
C PRO A 67 -11.48 -17.06 -5.16
N PRO A 68 -11.59 -17.05 -3.82
CA PRO A 68 -11.67 -18.28 -3.06
C PRO A 68 -12.97 -19.03 -3.33
N HIS A 69 -12.88 -20.33 -3.64
CA HIS A 69 -14.05 -21.19 -3.87
C HIS A 69 -14.73 -21.63 -2.57
N ASN A 70 -13.94 -21.92 -1.54
CA ASN A 70 -14.39 -22.33 -0.20
C ASN A 70 -13.44 -21.78 0.87
N TYR A 71 -13.79 -22.00 2.14
CA TYR A 71 -13.01 -21.49 3.27
C TYR A 71 -11.66 -22.19 3.37
N GLU A 72 -11.59 -23.49 3.12
CA GLU A 72 -10.39 -24.31 3.27
C GLU A 72 -9.28 -23.86 2.30
N ALA A 73 -9.63 -23.66 1.03
CA ALA A 73 -8.69 -23.15 0.02
C ALA A 73 -8.26 -21.70 0.32
N PHE A 74 -9.18 -20.87 0.83
CA PHE A 74 -8.87 -19.51 1.24
C PHE A 74 -7.90 -19.49 2.42
N GLU A 75 -8.17 -20.30 3.44
CA GLU A 75 -7.36 -20.40 4.64
C GLU A 75 -5.95 -20.82 4.27
N GLN A 76 -5.79 -21.88 3.47
CA GLN A 76 -4.48 -22.33 2.99
C GLN A 76 -3.71 -21.21 2.27
N THR A 77 -4.36 -20.48 1.38
CA THR A 77 -3.76 -19.33 0.68
C THR A 77 -3.32 -18.24 1.65
N LEU A 78 -4.10 -17.97 2.70
CA LEU A 78 -3.78 -16.95 3.70
C LEU A 78 -2.64 -17.39 4.63
N LEU A 79 -2.55 -18.69 4.95
CA LEU A 79 -1.44 -19.27 5.72
C LEU A 79 -0.11 -19.12 4.97
N GLU A 80 -0.10 -19.37 3.67
CA GLU A 80 1.09 -19.15 2.82
C GLU A 80 1.53 -17.68 2.81
N LYS A 81 0.58 -16.74 2.87
CA LYS A 81 0.88 -15.31 3.02
C LYS A 81 1.47 -14.98 4.39
N ILE A 82 0.95 -15.58 5.46
CA ILE A 82 1.46 -15.40 6.82
C ILE A 82 2.91 -15.89 6.93
N GLU A 83 3.22 -17.02 6.29
CA GLU A 83 4.53 -17.68 6.32
C GLU A 83 5.53 -17.12 5.30
N SER A 84 5.13 -16.12 4.50
CA SER A 84 5.99 -15.55 3.45
C SER A 84 7.24 -14.87 4.03
N SER A 85 8.41 -15.26 3.52
CA SER A 85 9.70 -14.64 3.84
C SER A 85 10.02 -13.42 2.98
N THR A 86 9.29 -13.21 1.88
CA THR A 86 9.54 -12.13 0.90
C THR A 86 8.51 -11.00 0.97
N HIS A 87 7.38 -11.25 1.65
CA HIS A 87 6.28 -10.30 1.80
C HIS A 87 5.85 -10.24 3.26
N ILE A 88 5.68 -9.03 3.76
CA ILE A 88 5.18 -8.78 5.11
C ILE A 88 3.75 -8.31 4.99
N TYR A 89 2.82 -9.26 5.12
CA TYR A 89 1.38 -8.99 5.09
C TYR A 89 0.84 -8.41 6.39
N TYR A 90 -0.10 -7.50 6.22
CA TYR A 90 -0.87 -6.86 7.29
C TYR A 90 -2.37 -6.97 6.97
N ALA A 91 -3.16 -7.17 8.01
CA ALA A 91 -4.62 -7.09 7.95
C ALA A 91 -5.08 -5.65 8.25
N VAL A 92 -6.12 -5.23 7.54
CA VAL A 92 -6.77 -3.93 7.71
C VAL A 92 -8.16 -4.17 8.31
N LEU A 93 -8.35 -3.73 9.56
CA LEU A 93 -9.55 -3.99 10.34
C LEU A 93 -10.38 -2.72 10.47
N ASN A 94 -11.70 -2.86 10.43
CA ASN A 94 -12.59 -1.80 10.88
C ASN A 94 -12.42 -1.64 12.40
N LYS A 95 -12.13 -0.41 12.87
CA LYS A 95 -11.81 -0.16 14.28
C LYS A 95 -12.99 -0.40 15.22
N GLU A 96 -14.20 -0.07 14.80
CA GLU A 96 -15.42 -0.18 15.63
C GLU A 96 -15.81 -1.65 15.85
N THR A 97 -15.69 -2.47 14.81
CA THR A 97 -16.13 -3.88 14.83
C THR A 97 -14.99 -4.86 15.08
N ASN A 98 -13.73 -4.40 15.00
CA ASN A 98 -12.51 -5.20 15.02
C ASN A 98 -12.48 -6.32 13.94
N LYS A 99 -13.26 -6.16 12.86
CA LYS A 99 -13.34 -7.14 11.77
C LYS A 99 -12.35 -6.81 10.65
N PRO A 100 -11.54 -7.78 10.19
CA PRO A 100 -10.65 -7.57 9.05
C PRO A 100 -11.43 -7.48 7.74
N LEU A 101 -11.17 -6.43 6.96
CA LEU A 101 -11.86 -6.13 5.70
C LEU A 101 -10.92 -6.19 4.48
N GLY A 102 -9.64 -6.46 4.69
CA GLY A 102 -8.68 -6.56 3.61
C GLY A 102 -7.26 -6.78 4.10
N ILE A 103 -6.35 -6.92 3.14
CA ILE A 103 -4.91 -7.03 3.39
C ILE A 103 -4.12 -6.14 2.42
N PHE A 104 -2.89 -5.84 2.81
CA PHE A 104 -1.81 -5.44 1.90
C PHE A 104 -0.49 -6.03 2.39
N SER A 105 0.57 -5.92 1.60
CA SER A 105 1.90 -6.32 2.01
C SER A 105 2.93 -5.21 1.77
N LEU A 106 3.98 -5.23 2.59
CA LEU A 106 5.26 -4.65 2.23
C LEU A 106 6.13 -5.72 1.58
N MET A 107 6.70 -5.44 0.42
CA MET A 107 7.45 -6.39 -0.40
C MET A 107 8.60 -5.72 -1.14
N ARG A 108 9.43 -6.53 -1.81
CA ARG A 108 10.64 -6.07 -2.51
C ARG A 108 11.49 -5.12 -1.64
N ILE A 109 11.72 -5.58 -0.41
CA ILE A 109 12.35 -4.79 0.64
C ILE A 109 13.85 -4.70 0.35
N ASP A 110 14.32 -3.49 0.08
CA ASP A 110 15.73 -3.17 -0.09
C ASP A 110 16.17 -2.27 1.07
N GLN A 111 16.66 -2.91 2.13
CA GLN A 111 17.18 -2.22 3.32
C GLN A 111 18.41 -1.38 2.99
N ALA A 112 19.25 -1.85 2.07
CA ALA A 112 20.52 -1.20 1.74
C ALA A 112 20.27 0.14 1.07
N ASN A 113 19.25 0.25 0.21
CA ASN A 113 18.89 1.49 -0.46
C ASN A 113 17.69 2.22 0.17
N GLY A 114 17.02 1.61 1.15
CA GLY A 114 15.83 2.17 1.80
C GLY A 114 14.66 2.29 0.83
N VAL A 115 14.43 1.25 0.03
CA VAL A 115 13.34 1.14 -0.95
C VAL A 115 12.40 0.02 -0.54
N ILE A 116 11.10 0.27 -0.59
CA ILE A 116 10.08 -0.74 -0.26
C ILE A 116 8.83 -0.53 -1.09
N GLU A 117 8.14 -1.62 -1.41
CA GLU A 117 6.91 -1.58 -2.20
C GLU A 117 5.71 -1.95 -1.34
N VAL A 118 4.60 -1.22 -1.49
CA VAL A 118 3.28 -1.72 -1.10
C VAL A 118 2.65 -2.48 -2.24
N GLY A 119 2.25 -3.72 -1.96
CA GLY A 119 1.72 -4.64 -2.95
C GLY A 119 0.70 -5.59 -2.35
N ASN A 120 0.26 -6.53 -3.19
CA ASN A 120 -0.80 -7.50 -2.89
C ASN A 120 -2.00 -6.91 -2.12
N ILE A 121 -2.38 -5.68 -2.48
CA ILE A 121 -3.50 -4.98 -1.86
C ILE A 121 -4.77 -5.69 -2.31
N ASN A 122 -5.45 -6.36 -1.38
CA ASN A 122 -6.74 -6.96 -1.60
C ASN A 122 -7.71 -6.43 -0.55
N PHE A 123 -8.56 -5.50 -0.96
CA PHE A 123 -9.58 -4.89 -0.13
C PHE A 123 -10.94 -5.43 -0.53
N SER A 124 -11.75 -5.84 0.46
CA SER A 124 -13.16 -6.16 0.22
C SER A 124 -13.94 -4.94 -0.26
N ASP A 125 -15.13 -5.16 -0.82
CA ASP A 125 -15.97 -4.05 -1.25
C ASP A 125 -16.48 -3.20 -0.08
N ALA A 126 -16.52 -3.77 1.13
CA ALA A 126 -16.90 -3.07 2.36
C ALA A 126 -15.90 -1.98 2.79
N ILE A 127 -14.63 -2.07 2.38
CA ILE A 127 -13.61 -1.05 2.72
C ILE A 127 -13.24 -0.15 1.54
N LYS A 128 -13.46 -0.58 0.29
CA LYS A 128 -13.09 0.23 -0.88
C LYS A 128 -13.81 1.57 -0.90
N ARG A 129 -13.06 2.61 -1.28
CA ARG A 129 -13.58 3.99 -1.40
C ARG A 129 -14.17 4.54 -0.10
N THR A 130 -13.77 3.99 1.05
CA THR A 130 -14.08 4.54 2.37
C THR A 130 -12.86 5.24 2.97
N ARG A 131 -13.08 6.04 4.02
CA ARG A 131 -12.00 6.63 4.82
C ARG A 131 -11.05 5.59 5.42
N MET A 132 -11.56 4.42 5.81
CA MET A 132 -10.73 3.31 6.32
C MET A 132 -9.65 2.90 5.31
N SER A 133 -9.99 2.79 4.02
CA SER A 133 -8.99 2.41 3.00
C SER A 133 -7.87 3.43 2.84
N THR A 134 -8.20 4.73 2.94
CA THR A 134 -7.21 5.81 2.82
C THR A 134 -6.36 5.89 4.09
N GLU A 135 -6.98 5.75 5.26
CA GLU A 135 -6.27 5.73 6.54
C GLU A 135 -5.32 4.53 6.65
N ALA A 136 -5.71 3.35 6.14
CA ALA A 136 -4.83 2.18 6.14
C ALA A 136 -3.54 2.44 5.34
N HIS A 137 -3.65 3.07 4.17
CA HIS A 137 -2.48 3.47 3.38
C HIS A 137 -1.67 4.57 4.07
N TYR A 138 -2.32 5.53 4.72
CA TYR A 138 -1.65 6.57 5.51
C TYR A 138 -0.83 5.96 6.67
N LEU A 139 -1.42 5.06 7.46
CA LEU A 139 -0.73 4.39 8.57
C LEU A 139 0.47 3.57 8.09
N LEU A 140 0.33 2.86 6.96
CA LEU A 140 1.43 2.09 6.38
C LEU A 140 2.54 3.00 5.85
N ALA A 141 2.21 4.11 5.18
CA ALA A 141 3.20 5.08 4.72
C ALA A 141 3.92 5.76 5.89
N MET A 142 3.19 6.12 6.95
CA MET A 142 3.75 6.67 8.19
C MET A 142 4.76 5.70 8.81
N TYR A 143 4.40 4.42 8.92
CA TYR A 143 5.32 3.38 9.38
C TYR A 143 6.60 3.30 8.52
N VAL A 144 6.45 3.32 7.19
CA VAL A 144 7.58 3.24 6.24
C VAL A 144 8.51 4.45 6.33
N PHE A 145 7.97 5.67 6.40
CA PHE A 145 8.75 6.90 6.36
C PHE A 145 9.25 7.37 7.74
N GLU A 146 8.47 7.18 8.80
CA GLU A 146 8.79 7.74 10.13
C GLU A 146 9.52 6.73 11.01
N GLU A 147 9.05 5.48 11.06
CA GLU A 147 9.71 4.46 11.90
C GLU A 147 10.83 3.73 11.16
N LEU A 148 10.58 3.28 9.93
CA LEU A 148 11.58 2.57 9.15
C LEU A 148 12.55 3.52 8.43
N GLN A 149 12.16 4.78 8.25
CA GLN A 149 12.95 5.84 7.61
C GLN A 149 13.37 5.52 6.17
N TYR A 150 12.55 4.75 5.45
CA TYR A 150 12.82 4.44 4.04
C TYR A 150 12.74 5.72 3.21
N ARG A 151 13.59 5.82 2.19
CA ARG A 151 13.68 7.02 1.34
C ARG A 151 12.76 6.96 0.12
N ARG A 152 12.23 5.78 -0.19
CA ARG A 152 11.39 5.54 -1.36
C ARG A 152 10.37 4.45 -1.08
N TYR A 153 9.10 4.79 -1.31
CA TYR A 153 7.95 3.92 -1.19
C TYR A 153 7.29 3.72 -2.55
N GLU A 154 7.19 2.48 -3.00
CA GLU A 154 6.77 2.14 -4.36
C GLU A 154 5.35 1.60 -4.41
N TRP A 155 4.64 1.94 -5.49
CA TRP A 155 3.39 1.32 -5.88
C TRP A 155 3.50 0.84 -7.32
N LYS A 156 3.02 -0.39 -7.58
CA LYS A 156 2.96 -0.93 -8.93
C LYS A 156 1.64 -1.59 -9.22
N CYS A 157 1.25 -1.51 -10.47
CA CYS A 157 0.06 -2.19 -10.94
C CYS A 157 0.18 -2.57 -12.41
N ASP A 158 -0.72 -3.45 -12.84
CA ASP A 158 -0.97 -3.64 -14.27
C ASP A 158 -1.37 -2.29 -14.89
N SER A 159 -0.82 -1.95 -16.04
CA SER A 159 -1.17 -0.73 -16.79
C SER A 159 -2.64 -0.66 -17.19
N LEU A 160 -3.34 -1.79 -17.23
CA LEU A 160 -4.77 -1.87 -17.51
C LEU A 160 -5.63 -1.74 -16.24
N ASN A 161 -5.02 -1.79 -15.04
CA ASN A 161 -5.71 -1.62 -13.77
C ASN A 161 -5.94 -0.14 -13.45
N ALA A 162 -6.85 0.48 -14.20
CA ALA A 162 -7.23 1.88 -14.02
C ALA A 162 -7.64 2.25 -12.58
N PRO A 163 -8.38 1.41 -11.82
CA PRO A 163 -8.64 1.66 -10.40
C PRO A 163 -7.37 1.82 -9.56
N SER A 164 -6.40 0.90 -9.70
CA SER A 164 -5.13 0.97 -8.96
C SER A 164 -4.29 2.19 -9.34
N ILE A 165 -4.23 2.53 -10.63
CA ILE A 165 -3.55 3.75 -11.12
C ILE A 165 -4.17 5.01 -10.49
N ARG A 166 -5.51 5.09 -10.44
CA ARG A 166 -6.19 6.22 -9.81
C ARG A 166 -5.90 6.30 -8.32
N THR A 167 -5.89 5.16 -7.62
CA THR A 167 -5.55 5.10 -6.19
C THR A 167 -4.13 5.59 -5.93
N ALA A 168 -3.13 5.10 -6.68
CA ALA A 168 -1.74 5.53 -6.52
C ALA A 168 -1.59 7.06 -6.65
N LYS A 169 -2.15 7.64 -7.72
CA LYS A 169 -2.14 9.09 -7.94
C LYS A 169 -2.90 9.84 -6.84
N ARG A 170 -4.10 9.37 -6.47
CA ARG A 170 -4.90 9.95 -5.38
C ARG A 170 -4.16 9.93 -4.05
N LEU A 171 -3.37 8.91 -3.75
CA LEU A 171 -2.57 8.83 -2.52
C LEU A 171 -1.29 9.67 -2.58
N GLY A 172 -0.88 10.15 -3.75
CA GLY A 172 0.27 11.06 -3.91
C GLY A 172 1.49 10.43 -4.58
N PHE A 173 1.41 9.14 -4.94
CA PHE A 173 2.49 8.53 -5.70
C PHE A 173 2.61 9.16 -7.09
N LYS A 174 3.84 9.48 -7.49
CA LYS A 174 4.19 10.02 -8.79
C LYS A 174 4.51 8.91 -9.77
N TYR A 175 3.99 9.02 -10.99
CA TYR A 175 4.26 8.04 -12.05
C TYR A 175 5.68 8.20 -12.59
N GLU A 176 6.37 7.08 -12.79
CA GLU A 176 7.77 7.07 -13.24
C GLU A 176 8.00 6.32 -14.55
N GLY A 177 7.04 5.52 -14.99
CA GLY A 177 7.14 4.81 -16.26
C GLY A 177 6.39 3.49 -16.28
N THR A 178 6.39 2.86 -17.46
CA THR A 178 5.78 1.54 -17.67
C THR A 178 6.82 0.58 -18.24
N PHE A 179 7.04 -0.53 -17.52
CA PHE A 179 7.84 -1.63 -18.03
C PHE A 179 6.95 -2.49 -18.93
N ARG A 180 7.31 -2.61 -20.21
CA ARG A 180 6.58 -3.41 -21.19
C ARG A 180 6.91 -4.89 -21.02
N ASN A 181 5.91 -5.77 -21.13
CA ASN A 181 6.04 -7.23 -20.96
C ASN A 181 6.80 -7.60 -19.66
N ALA A 182 6.50 -6.91 -18.57
CA ALA A 182 7.26 -7.01 -17.32
C ALA A 182 7.07 -8.37 -16.63
N VAL A 183 5.85 -8.91 -16.65
CA VAL A 183 5.53 -10.21 -16.05
C VAL A 183 4.43 -10.93 -16.84
N ILE A 184 4.32 -12.23 -16.65
CA ILE A 184 3.20 -13.06 -17.10
C ILE A 184 2.38 -13.45 -15.87
N TYR A 185 1.06 -13.31 -15.91
CA TYR A 185 0.14 -13.77 -14.86
C TYR A 185 -1.16 -14.26 -15.50
N LYS A 186 -1.78 -15.30 -14.95
CA LYS A 186 -3.05 -15.85 -15.47
C LYS A 186 -3.03 -16.08 -17.00
N ASN A 187 -1.89 -16.54 -17.52
CA ASN A 187 -1.62 -16.71 -18.95
C ASN A 187 -1.78 -15.42 -19.80
N ARG A 188 -1.47 -14.25 -19.23
CA ARG A 188 -1.56 -12.92 -19.87
C ARG A 188 -0.24 -12.16 -19.70
N SER A 189 0.13 -11.35 -20.69
CA SER A 189 1.22 -10.38 -20.53
C SER A 189 0.76 -9.20 -19.69
N ARG A 190 1.64 -8.71 -18.82
CA ARG A 190 1.44 -7.48 -18.04
C ARG A 190 2.51 -6.45 -18.34
N ASN A 191 2.07 -5.30 -18.81
CA ASN A 191 2.86 -4.07 -18.69
C ASN A 191 2.68 -3.51 -17.28
N THR A 192 3.77 -3.20 -16.58
CA THR A 192 3.71 -2.73 -15.19
C THR A 192 3.94 -1.23 -15.13
N SER A 193 2.95 -0.49 -14.65
CA SER A 193 3.08 0.94 -14.32
C SER A 193 3.72 1.09 -12.95
N TRP A 194 4.76 1.92 -12.88
CA TRP A 194 5.53 2.21 -11.68
C TRP A 194 5.22 3.59 -11.16
N PHE A 195 5.02 3.67 -9.85
CA PHE A 195 4.86 4.91 -9.13
C PHE A 195 5.70 4.90 -7.85
N SER A 196 6.07 6.08 -7.37
CA SER A 196 6.81 6.23 -6.11
C SER A 196 6.33 7.42 -5.30
N MET A 197 6.59 7.36 -4.00
CA MET A 197 6.56 8.48 -3.08
C MET A 197 7.93 8.55 -2.40
N LEU A 198 8.52 9.73 -2.34
CA LEU A 198 9.83 9.96 -1.73
C LEU A 198 9.67 10.48 -0.29
N LEU A 199 10.70 10.27 0.52
CA LEU A 199 10.71 10.72 1.92
C LEU A 199 10.49 12.24 2.04
N GLU A 200 11.05 13.01 1.12
CA GLU A 200 10.92 14.47 1.11
C GLU A 200 9.50 14.95 0.74
N GLU A 201 8.70 14.07 0.12
CA GLU A 201 7.31 14.33 -0.26
C GLU A 201 6.34 13.95 0.87
N TRP A 202 6.78 13.09 1.80
CA TRP A 202 5.95 12.55 2.87
C TRP A 202 5.30 13.61 3.78
N PRO A 203 6.01 14.67 4.25
CA PRO A 203 5.41 15.66 5.14
C PRO A 203 4.14 16.32 4.57
N LEU A 204 4.16 16.66 3.28
CA LEU A 204 3.01 17.23 2.58
C LEU A 204 1.86 16.22 2.49
N HIS A 205 2.16 14.96 2.17
CA HIS A 205 1.16 13.90 2.09
C HIS A 205 0.57 13.52 3.44
N LYS A 206 1.35 13.56 4.52
CA LYS A 206 0.89 13.41 5.90
C LYS A 206 -0.09 14.52 6.27
N GLN A 207 0.27 15.77 6.02
CA GLN A 207 -0.61 16.91 6.29
C GLN A 207 -1.93 16.78 5.52
N ALA A 208 -1.87 16.50 4.21
CA ALA A 208 -3.07 16.33 3.39
C ALA A 208 -3.97 15.18 3.89
N SER A 209 -3.36 14.04 4.26
CA SER A 209 -4.09 12.87 4.72
C SER A 209 -4.76 13.11 6.07
N THR A 210 -4.04 13.74 7.01
CA THR A 210 -4.57 14.04 8.35
C THR A 210 -5.71 15.06 8.29
N GLN A 211 -5.61 16.09 7.43
CA GLN A 211 -6.71 17.03 7.18
C GLN A 211 -7.91 16.35 6.50
N TRP A 212 -7.68 15.52 5.48
CA TRP A 212 -8.76 14.82 4.79
C TRP A 212 -9.50 13.82 5.70
N LEU A 213 -8.82 13.23 6.67
CA LEU A 213 -9.36 12.27 7.65
C LEU A 213 -10.06 12.92 8.85
N THR A 214 -10.17 14.25 8.90
CA THR A 214 -10.94 14.95 9.93
C THR A 214 -12.43 14.58 9.85
N GLU A 215 -13.14 14.67 10.97
CA GLU A 215 -14.59 14.37 10.97
C GLU A 215 -15.36 15.39 10.12
N GLU A 216 -14.93 16.64 10.17
CA GLU A 216 -15.48 17.80 9.49
C GLU A 216 -15.42 17.67 7.95
N ASN A 217 -14.56 16.81 7.41
CA ASN A 217 -14.48 16.54 5.98
C ASN A 217 -15.44 15.44 5.51
N PHE A 218 -16.34 14.94 6.36
CA PHE A 218 -17.37 13.97 5.98
C PHE A 218 -18.75 14.41 6.48
N ASP A 219 -19.76 14.26 5.64
CA ASP A 219 -21.15 14.49 6.05
C ASP A 219 -21.72 13.32 6.87
N ASP A 220 -22.95 13.47 7.37
CA ASP A 220 -23.65 12.46 8.17
C ASP A 220 -23.88 11.13 7.43
N SER A 221 -23.81 11.14 6.09
CA SER A 221 -23.90 9.94 5.26
C SER A 221 -22.54 9.27 5.01
N GLY A 222 -21.46 9.84 5.55
CA GLY A 222 -20.09 9.36 5.39
C GLY A 222 -19.47 9.74 4.04
N VAL A 223 -20.07 10.68 3.31
CA VAL A 223 -19.55 11.17 2.02
C VAL A 223 -18.57 12.33 2.29
N GLN A 224 -17.42 12.29 1.61
CA GLN A 224 -16.40 13.32 1.76
C GLN A 224 -16.92 14.69 1.25
N VAL A 225 -16.66 15.76 2.00
CA VAL A 225 -16.96 17.15 1.63
C VAL A 225 -15.93 17.63 0.60
N GLN A 226 -14.64 17.43 0.88
CA GLN A 226 -13.55 17.71 -0.05
C GLN A 226 -12.77 16.43 -0.38
N ARG A 227 -12.26 16.38 -1.62
CA ARG A 227 -11.40 15.29 -2.09
C ARG A 227 -10.00 15.40 -1.48
N LEU A 228 -9.31 14.28 -1.28
CA LEU A 228 -7.96 14.24 -0.73
C LEU A 228 -6.98 15.13 -1.51
N GLU A 229 -7.14 15.19 -2.82
CA GLU A 229 -6.34 16.02 -3.72
C GLU A 229 -6.44 17.52 -3.42
N ALA A 230 -7.55 18.00 -2.85
CA ALA A 230 -7.74 19.41 -2.48
C ALA A 230 -6.82 19.85 -1.33
N PHE A 231 -6.38 18.91 -0.49
CA PHE A 231 -5.53 19.16 0.67
C PHE A 231 -4.02 19.04 0.37
N LYS A 232 -3.62 18.81 -0.88
CA LYS A 232 -2.21 18.65 -1.30
C LYS A 232 -1.57 19.92 -1.84
N GLN A 233 -2.11 21.08 -1.48
CA GLN A 233 -1.65 22.40 -1.94
C GLN A 233 -0.37 22.82 -1.23
#